data_AF-A0A6P4E6N1-F1
#
_entry.id   AF-A0A6P4E6N1-F1
#
_cell.length_a   1.000
_cell.length_b   1.000
_cell.length_c   1.000
_cell.angle_alpha   90.00
_cell.angle_beta   90.00
_cell.angle_gamma   90.00
#
_symmetry.space_group_name_H-M   'P 1'
#
loop_
_entity.id
_entity.type
_entity.pdbx_description
1 polymer ?
#
loop_
_entity_poly.entity_id
_entity_poly.type
_entity_poly.pdbx_seq_one_letter_code
_entity_poly.pdbx_strand_id
1 'polypeptide(L)'
;MPAAPAVSSNGKPTEPHKSWKKVNEERKALKRQRKQEKLLKELQQAEEAETRAELAATEAQKKDRPNPSTLSIAVPGSILENAQSAELRAYVAGQIARAACIFRVNEVIVFDDVGIATARETKRSYEEDAEGSGTGTVRSSSLQLARILQYLECPQYLRKYFFPLHKDLKYSGLLNPLDTPHHLRQQSMFRYREGVICDKKAKEGHSYANVGLLNDVLVDKAIEPGVRVTVKMEPQSETSRKQKGTLVSPDEPRRETGVYWGYQVRIAHSLSEIFTKSPYDSGYDVTLGTSDRGTNVHEVPNRSYSFKHMLIVFGGLQGLESALSNDEKLTVDDPELLFDHYVNVLPRQGSRTIRTEEALLIALAALQEKLQPDVEDVETDLSDLLPQSEDTGISVRRDVLVSKKQKKRKLVEDTVESPVVYEPSPPKALPKVVRQTANPFADPSESFEKTAPADDDFEVVSSTTISATRQSSTNNDLSRFD
;
A
#
# COMPACT_ATOMS: atom_id res chain seq x y z
N MET A 1 -31.92 -51.24 -81.80
CA MET A 1 -32.24 -50.64 -80.49
C MET A 1 -30.93 -50.33 -79.78
N PRO A 2 -30.70 -49.13 -79.25
CA PRO A 2 -30.42 -47.88 -79.97
C PRO A 2 -28.97 -47.40 -79.73
N ALA A 3 -28.39 -46.65 -80.67
CA ALA A 3 -27.22 -45.80 -80.42
C ALA A 3 -27.69 -44.34 -80.48
N ALA A 4 -27.69 -43.69 -79.33
CA ALA A 4 -28.10 -42.30 -79.13
C ALA A 4 -27.03 -41.31 -79.66
N PRO A 5 -27.42 -40.08 -80.06
CA PRO A 5 -26.55 -39.12 -80.69
C PRO A 5 -25.76 -38.25 -79.69
N ALA A 6 -24.70 -37.66 -80.20
CA ALA A 6 -23.77 -36.75 -79.55
C ALA A 6 -24.41 -35.41 -79.17
N VAL A 7 -24.05 -34.87 -77.99
CA VAL A 7 -23.79 -33.44 -77.72
C VAL A 7 -22.90 -33.33 -76.47
N SER A 8 -21.79 -32.58 -76.54
CA SER A 8 -21.48 -31.48 -75.60
C SER A 8 -20.01 -31.07 -75.64
N SER A 9 -19.85 -29.80 -75.96
CA SER A 9 -18.69 -28.92 -75.93
C SER A 9 -17.74 -29.09 -74.74
N ASN A 10 -16.43 -28.99 -75.03
CA ASN A 10 -15.47 -28.34 -74.13
C ASN A 10 -14.35 -27.69 -74.95
N GLY A 11 -14.55 -26.44 -75.32
CA GLY A 11 -13.49 -25.58 -75.84
C GLY A 11 -12.60 -25.10 -74.70
N LYS A 12 -11.33 -25.52 -74.69
CA LYS A 12 -10.28 -24.87 -73.90
C LYS A 12 -9.78 -23.65 -74.68
N PRO A 13 -9.76 -22.43 -74.09
CA PRO A 13 -9.08 -21.31 -74.74
C PRO A 13 -7.57 -21.54 -74.64
N THR A 14 -6.90 -21.64 -75.79
CA THR A 14 -5.44 -21.63 -75.90
C THR A 14 -4.92 -20.23 -75.62
N GLU A 15 -4.17 -20.07 -74.53
CA GLU A 15 -3.47 -18.82 -74.23
C GLU A 15 -2.46 -18.45 -75.34
N PRO A 16 -2.30 -17.17 -75.69
CA PRO A 16 -1.35 -16.75 -76.72
C PRO A 16 0.09 -16.97 -76.24
N HIS A 17 0.92 -17.60 -77.07
CA HIS A 17 2.35 -17.82 -76.82
C HIS A 17 3.07 -16.49 -76.51
N LYS A 18 3.40 -16.25 -75.24
CA LYS A 18 4.24 -15.13 -74.82
C LYS A 18 5.63 -15.25 -75.46
N SER A 19 6.10 -14.17 -76.09
CA SER A 19 7.45 -14.06 -76.67
C SER A 19 8.53 -14.41 -75.63
N TRP A 20 9.50 -15.25 -76.02
CA TRP A 20 10.62 -15.71 -75.18
C TRP A 20 11.33 -14.57 -74.45
N LYS A 21 11.43 -13.37 -75.06
CA LYS A 21 12.02 -12.18 -74.44
C LYS A 21 11.23 -11.69 -73.21
N LYS A 22 9.90 -11.64 -73.29
CA LYS A 22 9.02 -11.23 -72.16
C LYS A 22 9.06 -12.26 -71.02
N VAL A 23 9.08 -13.55 -71.34
CA VAL A 23 9.21 -14.63 -70.33
C VAL A 23 10.55 -14.54 -69.59
N ASN A 24 11.62 -14.13 -70.27
CA ASN A 24 12.95 -13.99 -69.66
C ASN A 24 13.08 -12.72 -68.79
N GLU A 25 12.41 -11.63 -69.17
CA GLU A 25 12.28 -10.42 -68.34
C GLU A 25 11.44 -10.67 -67.09
N GLU A 26 10.28 -11.34 -67.21
CA GLU A 26 9.46 -11.76 -66.07
C GLU A 26 10.27 -12.66 -65.11
N ARG A 27 11.05 -13.62 -65.63
CA ARG A 27 11.97 -14.44 -64.81
C ARG A 27 13.07 -13.64 -64.12
N LYS A 28 13.65 -12.63 -64.78
CA LYS A 28 14.67 -11.75 -64.19
C LYS A 28 14.07 -10.85 -63.10
N ALA A 29 12.87 -10.33 -63.31
CA ALA A 29 12.13 -9.54 -62.32
C ALA A 29 11.79 -10.38 -61.08
N LEU A 30 11.28 -11.61 -61.28
CA LEU A 30 10.97 -12.54 -60.19
C LEU A 30 12.22 -12.93 -59.40
N LYS A 31 13.37 -13.12 -60.06
CA LYS A 31 14.66 -13.35 -59.38
C LYS A 31 15.11 -12.14 -58.56
N ARG A 32 14.88 -10.92 -59.03
CA ARG A 32 15.20 -9.68 -58.28
C ARG A 32 14.31 -9.53 -57.06
N GLN A 33 12.99 -9.79 -57.19
CA GLN A 33 12.06 -9.79 -56.06
C GLN A 33 12.44 -10.83 -54.99
N ARG A 34 12.72 -12.08 -55.38
CA ARG A 34 13.18 -13.12 -54.43
C ARG A 34 14.49 -12.75 -53.73
N LYS A 35 15.40 -12.05 -54.42
CA LYS A 35 16.67 -11.58 -53.85
C LYS A 35 16.45 -10.44 -52.86
N GLN A 36 15.52 -9.52 -53.16
CA GLN A 36 15.10 -8.45 -52.25
C GLN A 36 14.38 -9.01 -51.02
N GLU A 37 13.45 -9.97 -51.19
CA GLU A 37 12.79 -10.65 -50.08
C GLU A 37 13.77 -11.42 -49.19
N LYS A 38 14.77 -12.09 -49.78
CA LYS A 38 15.82 -12.78 -49.01
C LYS A 38 16.67 -11.83 -48.19
N LEU A 39 17.10 -10.70 -48.77
CA LEU A 39 17.84 -9.65 -48.08
C LEU A 39 17.02 -9.02 -46.95
N LEU A 40 15.73 -8.78 -47.18
CA LEU A 40 14.84 -8.19 -46.19
C LEU A 40 14.60 -9.15 -45.01
N LYS A 41 14.51 -10.45 -45.29
CA LYS A 41 14.43 -11.50 -44.27
C LYS A 41 15.74 -11.66 -43.49
N GLU A 42 16.89 -11.54 -44.15
CA GLU A 42 18.21 -11.57 -43.49
C GLU A 42 18.41 -10.33 -42.59
N LEU A 43 17.96 -9.14 -43.02
CA LEU A 43 17.97 -7.92 -42.20
C LEU A 43 17.05 -8.05 -40.96
N GLN A 44 15.83 -8.54 -41.13
CA GLN A 44 14.91 -8.78 -40.01
C GLN A 44 15.49 -9.79 -39.00
N GLN A 45 16.12 -10.87 -39.49
CA GLN A 45 16.77 -11.84 -38.61
C GLN A 45 17.98 -11.26 -37.86
N ALA A 46 18.73 -10.36 -38.49
CA ALA A 46 19.84 -9.66 -37.84
C ALA A 46 19.34 -8.71 -36.75
N GLU A 47 18.29 -7.94 -37.02
CA GLU A 47 17.67 -7.00 -36.07
C GLU A 47 17.03 -7.73 -34.88
N GLU A 48 16.36 -8.87 -35.13
CA GLU A 48 15.84 -9.76 -34.07
C GLU A 48 16.97 -10.41 -33.25
N ALA A 49 18.11 -10.74 -33.86
CA ALA A 49 19.25 -11.31 -33.15
C ALA A 49 19.98 -10.27 -32.30
N GLU A 50 20.10 -9.04 -32.80
CA GLU A 50 20.72 -7.91 -32.10
C GLU A 50 19.87 -7.49 -30.90
N THR A 51 18.57 -7.30 -31.07
CA THR A 51 17.63 -7.03 -29.96
C THR A 51 17.63 -8.16 -28.93
N ARG A 52 17.71 -9.42 -29.36
CA ARG A 52 17.82 -10.57 -28.44
C ARG A 52 19.15 -10.60 -27.69
N ALA A 53 20.24 -10.18 -28.33
CA ALA A 53 21.55 -10.07 -27.69
C ALA A 53 21.59 -8.92 -26.68
N GLU A 54 20.98 -7.77 -26.99
CA GLU A 54 20.81 -6.65 -26.06
C GLU A 54 19.92 -7.01 -24.88
N LEU A 55 18.81 -7.72 -25.10
CA LEU A 55 17.96 -8.27 -24.05
C LEU A 55 18.72 -9.27 -23.16
N ALA A 56 19.52 -10.16 -23.76
CA ALA A 56 20.35 -11.11 -23.00
C ALA A 56 21.46 -10.42 -22.20
N ALA A 57 22.07 -9.36 -22.75
CA ALA A 57 23.09 -8.57 -22.06
C ALA A 57 22.49 -7.75 -20.90
N THR A 58 21.30 -7.19 -21.08
CA THR A 58 20.57 -6.48 -20.02
C THR A 58 20.03 -7.44 -18.96
N GLU A 59 19.59 -8.64 -19.32
CA GLU A 59 19.22 -9.70 -18.36
C GLU A 59 20.42 -10.18 -17.54
N ALA A 60 21.60 -10.31 -18.16
CA ALA A 60 22.83 -10.66 -17.45
C ALA A 60 23.24 -9.58 -16.45
N GLN A 61 23.14 -8.29 -16.82
CA GLN A 61 23.38 -7.17 -15.89
C GLN A 61 22.33 -7.06 -14.78
N LYS A 62 21.10 -7.52 -15.00
CA LYS A 62 20.01 -7.50 -14.00
C LYS A 62 20.12 -8.62 -12.96
N LYS A 63 20.77 -9.73 -13.28
CA LYS A 63 21.04 -10.80 -12.31
C LYS A 63 22.02 -10.39 -11.20
N ASP A 64 22.84 -9.37 -11.45
CA ASP A 64 23.88 -8.92 -10.50
C ASP A 64 23.42 -7.83 -9.52
N ARG A 65 22.19 -7.30 -9.64
CA ARG A 65 21.71 -6.31 -8.66
C ARG A 65 21.31 -7.02 -7.35
N PRO A 66 21.91 -6.65 -6.20
CA PRO A 66 21.51 -7.19 -4.91
C PRO A 66 20.07 -6.79 -4.59
N ASN A 67 19.40 -7.59 -3.76
CA ASN A 67 18.08 -7.23 -3.27
C ASN A 67 18.19 -6.03 -2.31
N PRO A 68 17.25 -5.09 -2.37
CA PRO A 68 17.23 -3.93 -1.48
C PRO A 68 16.98 -4.36 -0.03
N SER A 69 17.52 -3.60 0.92
CA SER A 69 17.40 -3.90 2.35
C SER A 69 15.93 -3.90 2.79
N THR A 70 15.51 -4.80 3.67
CA THR A 70 14.10 -4.90 4.08
C THR A 70 13.86 -4.42 5.51
N LEU A 71 12.65 -3.91 5.74
CA LEU A 71 12.16 -3.51 7.05
C LEU A 71 10.96 -4.37 7.43
N SER A 72 11.06 -5.08 8.54
CA SER A 72 10.00 -5.91 9.10
C SER A 72 9.53 -5.32 10.43
N ILE A 73 8.22 -5.39 10.69
CA ILE A 73 7.66 -5.01 11.99
C ILE A 73 6.95 -6.21 12.61
N ALA A 74 7.05 -6.35 13.92
CA ALA A 74 6.32 -7.35 14.67
C ALA A 74 5.35 -6.70 15.66
N VAL A 75 4.10 -7.14 15.62
CA VAL A 75 2.98 -6.57 16.37
C VAL A 75 2.18 -7.70 17.03
N PRO A 76 1.81 -7.59 18.31
CA PRO A 76 1.08 -8.64 19.00
C PRO A 76 -0.39 -8.65 18.56
N GLY A 77 -0.97 -9.84 18.41
CA GLY A 77 -2.38 -10.01 18.06
C GLY A 77 -3.35 -9.60 19.18
N SER A 78 -2.91 -9.64 20.44
CA SER A 78 -3.73 -9.31 21.62
C SER A 78 -4.26 -7.87 21.63
N ILE A 79 -3.65 -6.96 20.87
CA ILE A 79 -4.07 -5.56 20.78
C ILE A 79 -5.52 -5.40 20.31
N LEU A 80 -6.01 -6.35 19.50
CA LEU A 80 -7.40 -6.34 19.04
C LEU A 80 -8.38 -6.64 20.19
N GLU A 81 -7.96 -7.31 21.25
CA GLU A 81 -8.84 -7.66 22.37
C GLU A 81 -9.16 -6.46 23.26
N ASN A 82 -8.30 -5.44 23.23
CA ASN A 82 -8.51 -4.18 23.95
C ASN A 82 -9.55 -3.27 23.26
N ALA A 83 -9.90 -3.55 22.02
CA ALA A 83 -10.88 -2.75 21.29
C ALA A 83 -12.32 -3.08 21.70
N GLN A 84 -13.10 -2.04 21.97
CA GLN A 84 -14.43 -2.12 22.60
C GLN A 84 -15.52 -2.73 21.71
N SER A 85 -15.33 -2.74 20.39
CA SER A 85 -16.30 -3.27 19.43
C SER A 85 -15.62 -4.00 18.28
N ALA A 86 -16.36 -4.86 17.57
CA ALA A 86 -15.84 -5.55 16.39
C ALA A 86 -15.49 -4.60 15.23
N GLU A 87 -16.18 -3.45 15.16
CA GLU A 87 -15.90 -2.38 14.20
C GLU A 87 -14.57 -1.70 14.52
N LEU A 88 -14.35 -1.33 15.79
CA LEU A 88 -13.10 -0.73 16.24
C LEU A 88 -11.92 -1.70 16.12
N ARG A 89 -12.14 -2.99 16.37
CA ARG A 89 -11.15 -4.05 16.11
C ARG A 89 -10.64 -4.03 14.68
N ALA A 90 -11.57 -4.03 13.72
CA ALA A 90 -11.20 -3.96 12.31
C ALA A 90 -10.48 -2.64 12.01
N TYR A 91 -10.95 -1.53 12.58
CA TYR A 91 -10.36 -0.20 12.38
C TYR A 91 -8.90 -0.12 12.87
N VAL A 92 -8.59 -0.66 14.06
CA VAL A 92 -7.21 -0.72 14.59
C VAL A 92 -6.29 -1.52 13.67
N ALA A 93 -6.75 -2.68 13.17
CA ALA A 93 -6.00 -3.44 12.17
C ALA A 93 -5.73 -2.62 10.90
N GLY A 94 -6.69 -1.81 10.46
CA GLY A 94 -6.53 -0.87 9.35
C GLY A 94 -5.53 0.25 9.63
N GLN A 95 -5.44 0.74 10.87
CA GLN A 95 -4.43 1.74 11.27
C GLN A 95 -3.00 1.17 11.15
N ILE A 96 -2.81 -0.08 11.58
CA ILE A 96 -1.52 -0.78 11.47
C ILE A 96 -1.13 -0.98 10.00
N ALA A 97 -2.07 -1.48 9.18
CA ALA A 97 -1.84 -1.67 7.74
C ALA A 97 -1.41 -0.36 7.05
N ARG A 98 -2.09 0.75 7.38
CA ARG A 98 -1.75 2.06 6.82
C ARG A 98 -0.38 2.54 7.27
N ALA A 99 -0.06 2.42 8.54
CA ALA A 99 1.23 2.81 9.08
C ALA A 99 2.37 2.00 8.42
N ALA A 100 2.20 0.68 8.27
CA ALA A 100 3.14 -0.18 7.56
C ALA A 100 3.38 0.28 6.11
N CYS A 101 2.32 0.60 5.36
CA CYS A 101 2.45 1.07 3.98
C CYS A 101 3.03 2.47 3.84
N ILE A 102 2.71 3.41 4.74
CA ILE A 102 3.25 4.78 4.72
C ILE A 102 4.78 4.74 4.84
N PHE A 103 5.30 3.88 5.73
CA PHE A 103 6.73 3.73 5.99
C PHE A 103 7.39 2.60 5.19
N ARG A 104 6.72 2.09 4.15
CA ARG A 104 7.26 1.08 3.21
C ARG A 104 7.79 -0.20 3.87
N VAL A 105 7.12 -0.66 4.93
CA VAL A 105 7.44 -1.91 5.62
C VAL A 105 7.24 -3.10 4.68
N ASN A 106 8.18 -4.05 4.63
CA ASN A 106 8.12 -5.21 3.74
C ASN A 106 7.44 -6.43 4.34
N GLU A 107 7.42 -6.55 5.67
CA GLU A 107 6.83 -7.69 6.38
C GLU A 107 6.16 -7.21 7.67
N VAL A 108 4.94 -7.69 7.92
CA VAL A 108 4.23 -7.49 9.18
C VAL A 108 4.03 -8.85 9.84
N ILE A 109 4.68 -9.04 10.99
CA ILE A 109 4.65 -10.28 11.75
C ILE A 109 3.64 -10.12 12.88
N VAL A 110 2.59 -10.93 12.85
CA VAL A 110 1.59 -10.97 13.92
C VAL A 110 1.96 -12.10 14.87
N PHE A 111 2.34 -11.77 16.09
CA PHE A 111 2.74 -12.76 17.08
C PHE A 111 1.75 -12.89 18.24
N ASP A 112 1.74 -14.05 18.88
CA ASP A 112 1.00 -14.27 20.13
C ASP A 112 1.89 -13.96 21.34
N ASP A 113 1.49 -12.95 22.11
CA ASP A 113 2.17 -12.45 23.30
C ASP A 113 1.59 -12.98 24.62
N VAL A 114 0.47 -13.68 24.57
CA VAL A 114 -0.21 -14.21 25.76
C VAL A 114 0.18 -15.67 26.01
N GLY A 115 0.47 -16.43 24.95
CA GLY A 115 0.97 -17.80 25.05
C GLY A 115 -0.10 -18.84 25.40
N ILE A 116 0.26 -20.12 25.29
CA ILE A 116 -0.68 -21.26 25.41
C ILE A 116 -1.01 -21.58 26.88
N ALA A 117 -0.08 -21.36 27.82
CA ALA A 117 -0.25 -21.70 29.23
C ALA A 117 -1.38 -20.89 29.90
N THR A 118 -1.42 -19.59 29.66
CA THR A 118 -2.51 -18.67 30.08
C THR A 118 -3.78 -18.85 29.23
N ALA A 119 -3.65 -19.29 27.97
CA ALA A 119 -4.79 -19.59 27.10
C ALA A 119 -5.64 -20.79 27.53
N ARG A 120 -5.08 -21.73 28.32
CA ARG A 120 -5.85 -22.89 28.83
C ARG A 120 -7.04 -22.48 29.71
N GLU A 121 -7.02 -21.29 30.31
CA GLU A 121 -8.15 -20.72 31.04
C GLU A 121 -9.24 -20.15 30.12
N THR A 122 -8.88 -19.81 28.87
CA THR A 122 -9.73 -19.13 27.89
C THR A 122 -9.83 -19.90 26.56
N LYS A 123 -10.01 -21.24 26.63
CA LYS A 123 -10.11 -22.18 25.47
C LYS A 123 -11.01 -21.75 24.30
N ARG A 124 -11.92 -20.78 24.47
CA ARG A 124 -12.78 -20.27 23.40
C ARG A 124 -12.10 -19.28 22.43
N SER A 125 -10.84 -18.91 22.67
CA SER A 125 -10.15 -17.83 21.94
C SER A 125 -9.22 -18.31 20.82
N TYR A 126 -9.11 -19.62 20.57
CA TYR A 126 -8.20 -20.19 19.57
C TYR A 126 -8.97 -20.93 18.47
N GLU A 127 -8.49 -20.80 17.23
CA GLU A 127 -8.99 -21.53 16.07
C GLU A 127 -7.91 -22.49 15.55
N GLU A 128 -8.33 -23.58 14.91
CA GLU A 128 -7.43 -24.48 14.19
C GLU A 128 -6.85 -23.74 12.99
N ASP A 129 -5.53 -23.81 12.83
CA ASP A 129 -4.85 -23.17 11.70
C ASP A 129 -5.33 -23.78 10.38
N ALA A 130 -5.92 -22.94 9.52
CA ALA A 130 -6.47 -23.37 8.23
C ALA A 130 -5.37 -23.64 7.19
N GLU A 131 -4.12 -23.26 7.47
CA GLU A 131 -3.02 -23.23 6.49
C GLU A 131 -2.14 -24.50 6.45
N GLY A 132 -2.61 -25.62 6.99
CA GLY A 132 -2.05 -26.95 6.71
C GLY A 132 -0.63 -27.24 7.26
N SER A 133 0.01 -26.29 7.93
CA SER A 133 1.30 -26.47 8.61
C SER A 133 1.10 -26.87 10.08
N GLY A 134 0.76 -28.14 10.31
CA GLY A 134 1.00 -28.88 11.57
C GLY A 134 0.62 -28.26 12.92
N THR A 135 -0.45 -28.75 13.54
CA THR A 135 -0.65 -28.86 15.02
C THR A 135 -0.55 -27.58 15.88
N GLY A 136 -0.60 -26.39 15.30
CA GLY A 136 -0.66 -25.12 16.05
C GLY A 136 -2.10 -24.63 16.21
N THR A 137 -2.57 -24.43 17.44
CA THR A 137 -3.75 -23.58 17.68
C THR A 137 -3.29 -22.14 17.64
N VAL A 138 -3.94 -21.28 16.86
CA VAL A 138 -3.62 -19.84 16.80
C VAL A 138 -4.72 -19.03 17.47
N ARG A 139 -4.32 -17.99 18.20
CA ARG A 139 -5.26 -17.05 18.81
C ARG A 139 -6.10 -16.38 17.72
N SER A 140 -7.42 -16.38 17.91
CA SER A 140 -8.40 -15.84 16.96
C SER A 140 -8.17 -14.35 16.68
N SER A 141 -7.69 -13.57 17.67
CA SER A 141 -7.30 -12.17 17.49
C SER A 141 -6.10 -12.01 16.55
N SER A 142 -5.06 -12.86 16.68
CA SER A 142 -3.92 -12.89 15.77
C SER A 142 -4.33 -13.27 14.35
N LEU A 143 -5.19 -14.28 14.19
CA LEU A 143 -5.75 -14.68 12.89
C LEU A 143 -6.58 -13.57 12.25
N GLN A 144 -7.45 -12.92 13.04
CA GLN A 144 -8.26 -11.80 12.58
C GLN A 144 -7.36 -10.64 12.11
N LEU A 145 -6.33 -10.29 12.88
CA LEU A 145 -5.38 -9.23 12.51
C LEU A 145 -4.67 -9.57 11.20
N ALA A 146 -4.05 -10.75 11.12
CA ALA A 146 -3.32 -11.19 9.93
C ALA A 146 -4.21 -11.20 8.67
N ARG A 147 -5.44 -11.73 8.78
CA ARG A 147 -6.41 -11.80 7.68
C ARG A 147 -6.83 -10.41 7.19
N ILE A 148 -7.04 -9.45 8.10
CA ILE A 148 -7.36 -8.07 7.72
C ILE A 148 -6.16 -7.39 7.04
N LEU A 149 -4.95 -7.58 7.56
CA LEU A 149 -3.72 -7.04 6.97
C LEU A 149 -3.50 -7.57 5.55
N GLN A 150 -3.66 -8.87 5.33
CA GLN A 150 -3.58 -9.52 4.02
C GLN A 150 -4.66 -9.01 3.06
N TYR A 151 -5.90 -8.85 3.55
CA TYR A 151 -7.00 -8.33 2.73
C TYR A 151 -6.73 -6.90 2.25
N LEU A 152 -6.20 -6.05 3.12
CA LEU A 152 -5.91 -4.65 2.79
C LEU A 152 -4.75 -4.54 1.81
N GLU A 153 -3.67 -5.30 2.01
CA GLU A 153 -2.52 -5.32 1.09
C GLU A 153 -2.90 -5.85 -0.29
N CYS A 154 -3.81 -6.82 -0.37
CA CYS A 154 -4.24 -7.40 -1.63
C CYS A 154 -4.92 -6.35 -2.55
N PRO A 155 -4.48 -6.20 -3.82
CA PRO A 155 -5.11 -5.32 -4.80
C PRO A 155 -6.60 -5.62 -4.99
N GLN A 156 -7.41 -4.56 -5.14
CA GLN A 156 -8.88 -4.66 -5.13
C GLN A 156 -9.46 -5.67 -6.14
N TYR A 157 -8.86 -5.78 -7.33
CA TYR A 157 -9.31 -6.70 -8.38
C TYR A 157 -9.01 -8.17 -8.09
N LEU A 158 -8.10 -8.46 -7.14
CA LEU A 158 -7.71 -9.81 -6.72
C LEU A 158 -8.46 -10.30 -5.49
N ARG A 159 -9.02 -9.40 -4.68
CA ARG A 159 -9.64 -9.75 -3.38
C ARG A 159 -10.72 -10.83 -3.50
N LYS A 160 -11.51 -10.81 -4.59
CA LYS A 160 -12.58 -11.81 -4.82
C LYS A 160 -12.06 -13.23 -5.05
N TYR A 161 -10.79 -13.39 -5.47
CA TYR A 161 -10.18 -14.69 -5.73
C TYR A 161 -9.57 -15.29 -4.47
N PHE A 162 -8.93 -14.46 -3.64
CA PHE A 162 -8.20 -14.93 -2.46
C PHE A 162 -9.03 -14.92 -1.17
N PHE A 163 -10.04 -14.05 -1.06
CA PHE A 163 -10.79 -13.86 0.17
C PHE A 163 -12.26 -14.24 -0.02
N PRO A 164 -12.68 -15.45 0.42
CA PRO A 164 -14.09 -15.77 0.51
C PRO A 164 -14.79 -14.90 1.56
N LEU A 165 -16.12 -14.93 1.57
CA LEU A 165 -16.90 -14.20 2.56
C LEU A 165 -16.61 -14.76 3.96
N HIS A 166 -15.88 -13.99 4.76
CA HIS A 166 -15.45 -14.36 6.11
C HIS A 166 -15.98 -13.38 7.16
N LYS A 167 -16.29 -13.89 8.36
CA LYS A 167 -16.82 -13.09 9.49
C LYS A 167 -15.87 -11.95 9.88
N ASP A 168 -14.57 -12.21 9.90
CA ASP A 168 -13.56 -11.22 10.30
C ASP A 168 -13.45 -10.06 9.32
N LEU A 169 -13.82 -10.29 8.05
CA LEU A 169 -13.79 -9.28 6.99
C LEU A 169 -15.14 -8.56 6.83
N LYS A 170 -16.10 -8.79 7.74
CA LYS A 170 -17.43 -8.15 7.72
C LYS A 170 -17.34 -6.63 7.67
N TYR A 171 -16.37 -6.04 8.38
CA TYR A 171 -16.17 -4.60 8.47
C TYR A 171 -15.08 -4.07 7.53
N SER A 172 -14.64 -4.87 6.56
CA SER A 172 -13.61 -4.45 5.57
C SER A 172 -13.98 -3.17 4.81
N GLY A 173 -15.29 -2.89 4.62
CA GLY A 173 -15.78 -1.66 3.97
C GLY A 173 -15.64 -0.38 4.79
N LEU A 174 -15.37 -0.48 6.10
CA LEU A 174 -15.09 0.67 6.98
C LEU A 174 -13.61 1.10 6.90
N LEU A 175 -12.73 0.21 6.45
CA LEU A 175 -11.29 0.40 6.52
C LEU A 175 -10.83 1.45 5.52
N ASN A 176 -9.87 2.27 5.95
CA ASN A 176 -9.25 3.25 5.08
C ASN A 176 -8.46 2.53 3.95
N PRO A 177 -8.57 2.98 2.69
CA PRO A 177 -7.80 2.40 1.60
C PRO A 177 -6.29 2.57 1.86
N LEU A 178 -5.45 1.65 1.38
CA LEU A 178 -3.99 1.80 1.51
C LEU A 178 -3.42 2.67 0.39
N ASP A 179 -4.02 2.63 -0.80
CA ASP A 179 -3.61 3.35 -2.01
C ASP A 179 -2.10 3.21 -2.31
N THR A 180 -1.58 1.99 -2.16
CA THR A 180 -0.19 1.66 -2.46
C THR A 180 0.07 1.56 -3.96
N PRO A 181 1.33 1.69 -4.43
CA PRO A 181 1.66 1.67 -5.86
C PRO A 181 1.19 0.43 -6.63
N HIS A 182 1.12 -0.74 -5.98
CA HIS A 182 0.61 -1.97 -6.58
C HIS A 182 -0.92 -2.06 -6.62
N HIS A 183 -1.66 -1.13 -6.01
CA HIS A 183 -3.13 -0.98 -6.11
C HIS A 183 -3.52 -0.23 -7.38
N LEU A 184 -3.02 -0.70 -8.52
CA LEU A 184 -3.20 -0.03 -9.80
C LEU A 184 -4.66 -0.07 -10.25
N ARG A 185 -5.14 1.06 -10.78
CA ARG A 185 -6.39 1.09 -11.53
C ARG A 185 -6.19 0.44 -12.89
N GLN A 186 -7.28 0.06 -13.54
CA GLN A 186 -7.25 -0.58 -14.86
C GLN A 186 -6.56 0.30 -15.92
N GLN A 187 -6.75 1.61 -15.87
CA GLN A 187 -6.14 2.57 -16.80
C GLN A 187 -4.69 2.95 -16.49
N SER A 188 -4.17 2.64 -15.29
CA SER A 188 -2.82 3.01 -14.89
C SER A 188 -1.79 2.23 -15.70
N MET A 189 -0.85 2.92 -16.34
CA MET A 189 0.18 2.26 -17.14
C MET A 189 1.44 2.08 -16.30
N PHE A 190 1.62 0.89 -15.75
CA PHE A 190 2.83 0.53 -15.01
C PHE A 190 3.42 -0.79 -15.53
N ARG A 191 4.75 -0.91 -15.44
CA ARG A 191 5.50 -2.07 -15.98
C ARG A 191 5.21 -3.35 -15.20
N TYR A 192 4.91 -3.26 -13.91
CA TYR A 192 4.63 -4.40 -13.07
C TYR A 192 3.16 -4.42 -12.66
N ARG A 193 2.56 -5.59 -12.55
CA ARG A 193 1.22 -5.75 -12.01
C ARG A 193 1.14 -7.04 -11.20
N GLU A 194 0.39 -6.98 -10.11
CA GLU A 194 -0.02 -8.17 -9.37
C GLU A 194 -1.12 -8.90 -10.14
N GLY A 195 -1.13 -10.22 -10.08
CA GLY A 195 -2.12 -11.03 -10.78
C GLY A 195 -2.39 -12.37 -10.11
N VAL A 196 -3.43 -13.04 -10.60
CA VAL A 196 -3.76 -14.42 -10.25
C VAL A 196 -3.78 -15.28 -11.51
N ILE A 197 -3.23 -16.49 -11.43
CA ILE A 197 -3.27 -17.43 -12.54
C ILE A 197 -4.70 -17.94 -12.75
N CYS A 198 -5.20 -17.79 -13.97
CA CYS A 198 -6.54 -18.20 -14.38
C CYS A 198 -6.58 -19.69 -14.73
N ASP A 199 -7.71 -20.34 -14.42
CA ASP A 199 -8.03 -21.68 -14.93
C ASP A 199 -8.51 -21.62 -16.39
N LYS A 200 -7.58 -21.28 -17.30
CA LYS A 200 -7.83 -21.19 -18.74
C LYS A 200 -6.77 -21.99 -19.49
N LYS A 201 -7.20 -22.79 -20.46
CA LYS A 201 -6.29 -23.56 -21.32
C LYS A 201 -5.40 -22.62 -22.13
N ALA A 202 -4.11 -22.65 -21.82
CA ALA A 202 -3.07 -21.94 -22.54
C ALA A 202 -2.27 -22.89 -23.44
N LYS A 203 -1.32 -22.33 -24.20
CA LYS A 203 -0.35 -23.13 -24.96
C LYS A 203 0.56 -23.88 -23.99
N GLU A 204 1.14 -24.99 -24.45
CA GLU A 204 2.10 -25.76 -23.67
C GLU A 204 3.22 -24.85 -23.14
N GLY A 205 3.51 -24.96 -21.84
CA GLY A 205 4.49 -24.12 -21.13
C GLY A 205 4.03 -22.70 -20.76
N HIS A 206 2.80 -22.28 -21.08
CA HIS A 206 2.27 -20.96 -20.76
C HIS A 206 1.02 -21.05 -19.88
N SER A 207 0.70 -19.96 -19.18
CA SER A 207 -0.56 -19.79 -18.44
C SER A 207 -1.19 -18.42 -18.77
N TYR A 208 -2.44 -18.20 -18.39
CA TYR A 208 -3.06 -16.87 -18.42
C TYR A 208 -3.13 -16.30 -17.01
N ALA A 209 -2.79 -15.02 -16.85
CA ALA A 209 -2.87 -14.31 -15.59
C ALA A 209 -3.86 -13.14 -15.69
N ASN A 210 -4.78 -13.04 -14.72
CA ASN A 210 -5.61 -11.86 -14.55
C ASN A 210 -4.83 -10.83 -13.72
N VAL A 211 -4.44 -9.72 -14.35
CA VAL A 211 -3.66 -8.61 -13.75
C VAL A 211 -4.48 -7.32 -13.58
N GLY A 212 -5.82 -7.45 -13.56
CA GLY A 212 -6.72 -6.30 -13.40
C GLY A 212 -6.91 -5.47 -14.67
N LEU A 213 -6.61 -6.03 -15.84
CA LEU A 213 -6.89 -5.47 -17.16
C LEU A 213 -8.14 -6.12 -17.77
N LEU A 214 -8.65 -5.56 -18.89
CA LEU A 214 -9.80 -6.13 -19.61
C LEU A 214 -9.52 -7.53 -20.15
N ASN A 215 -8.28 -7.75 -20.57
CA ASN A 215 -7.83 -9.00 -21.15
C ASN A 215 -6.76 -9.62 -20.26
N ASP A 216 -6.84 -10.92 -20.07
CA ASP A 216 -5.81 -11.69 -19.39
C ASP A 216 -4.49 -11.64 -20.17
N VAL A 217 -3.39 -11.67 -19.43
CA VAL A 217 -2.04 -11.63 -19.96
C VAL A 217 -1.53 -13.06 -20.13
N LEU A 218 -0.94 -13.36 -21.28
CA LEU A 218 -0.24 -14.63 -21.48
C LEU A 218 1.13 -14.56 -20.79
N VAL A 219 1.37 -15.47 -19.86
CA VAL A 219 2.63 -15.59 -19.14
C VAL A 219 3.48 -16.75 -19.66
N ASP A 220 4.80 -16.61 -19.51
CA ASP A 220 5.86 -17.46 -20.07
C ASP A 220 6.09 -18.79 -19.32
N LYS A 221 5.44 -19.00 -18.16
CA LYS A 221 5.53 -20.24 -17.38
C LYS A 221 4.15 -20.83 -17.12
N ALA A 222 4.08 -22.15 -17.13
CA ALA A 222 2.91 -22.89 -16.69
C ALA A 222 2.91 -23.01 -15.16
N ILE A 223 2.02 -22.28 -14.51
CA ILE A 223 1.79 -22.31 -13.06
C ILE A 223 0.36 -22.80 -12.80
N GLU A 224 0.15 -23.41 -11.64
CA GLU A 224 -1.17 -23.85 -11.18
C GLU A 224 -2.15 -22.67 -11.05
N PRO A 225 -3.43 -22.88 -11.42
CA PRO A 225 -4.48 -21.86 -11.23
C PRO A 225 -4.62 -21.45 -9.75
N GLY A 226 -4.94 -20.17 -9.53
CA GLY A 226 -5.17 -19.61 -8.19
C GLY A 226 -3.92 -19.10 -7.48
N VAL A 227 -2.72 -19.27 -8.05
CA VAL A 227 -1.48 -18.72 -7.48
C VAL A 227 -1.39 -17.20 -7.72
N ARG A 228 -1.04 -16.44 -6.68
CA ARG A 228 -0.72 -15.00 -6.78
C ARG A 228 0.67 -14.83 -7.39
N VAL A 229 0.79 -13.96 -8.38
CA VAL A 229 2.02 -13.74 -9.14
C VAL A 229 2.25 -12.27 -9.44
N THR A 230 3.52 -11.88 -9.51
CA THR A 230 3.94 -10.57 -10.01
C THR A 230 4.33 -10.72 -11.48
N VAL A 231 3.70 -9.94 -12.35
CA VAL A 231 3.88 -10.00 -13.81
C VAL A 231 4.55 -8.72 -14.29
N LYS A 232 5.67 -8.86 -14.99
CA LYS A 232 6.31 -7.79 -15.74
C LYS A 232 5.70 -7.74 -17.14
N MET A 233 5.03 -6.63 -17.42
CA MET A 233 4.32 -6.39 -18.66
C MET A 233 5.31 -6.06 -19.77
N GLU A 234 5.16 -6.72 -20.93
CA GLU A 234 5.90 -6.34 -22.13
C GLU A 234 5.30 -5.07 -22.76
N PRO A 235 6.11 -4.21 -23.42
CA PRO A 235 5.60 -3.08 -24.17
C PRO A 235 4.55 -3.54 -25.19
N GLN A 236 3.42 -2.84 -25.23
CA GLN A 236 2.34 -3.20 -26.13
C GLN A 236 2.79 -3.00 -27.59
N SER A 237 3.03 -4.09 -28.31
CA SER A 237 3.24 -4.03 -29.76
C SER A 237 1.92 -3.66 -30.45
N GLU A 238 1.92 -2.63 -31.29
CA GLU A 238 0.76 -2.17 -32.06
C GLU A 238 0.12 -3.29 -32.93
N THR A 239 0.85 -4.38 -33.18
CA THR A 239 0.42 -5.49 -34.03
C THR A 239 -0.32 -6.62 -33.29
N SER A 240 -0.26 -6.71 -31.97
CA SER A 240 -0.86 -7.82 -31.20
C SER A 240 -1.95 -7.34 -30.25
N ARG A 241 -3.17 -7.86 -30.43
CA ARG A 241 -4.27 -7.70 -29.46
C ARG A 241 -4.05 -8.44 -28.14
N LYS A 242 -3.09 -9.36 -28.09
CA LYS A 242 -2.80 -10.18 -26.91
C LYS A 242 -1.61 -9.57 -26.17
N GLN A 243 -1.87 -9.22 -24.91
CA GLN A 243 -0.85 -8.72 -24.01
C GLN A 243 -0.05 -9.88 -23.43
N LYS A 244 1.26 -9.70 -23.37
CA LYS A 244 2.21 -10.69 -22.88
C LYS A 244 2.95 -10.12 -21.66
N GLY A 245 3.38 -11.02 -20.79
CA GLY A 245 4.17 -10.66 -19.63
C GLY A 245 5.03 -11.83 -19.19
N THR A 246 6.05 -11.50 -18.40
CA THR A 246 6.98 -12.47 -17.82
C THR A 246 6.76 -12.55 -16.32
N LEU A 247 6.84 -13.76 -15.78
CA LEU A 247 6.70 -13.99 -14.34
C LEU A 247 8.01 -13.71 -13.62
N VAL A 248 7.96 -12.77 -12.67
CA VAL A 248 9.12 -12.24 -11.96
C VAL A 248 9.01 -12.47 -10.45
N SER A 249 10.11 -12.24 -9.73
CA SER A 249 10.09 -12.26 -8.27
C SER A 249 9.26 -11.08 -7.72
N PRO A 250 8.56 -11.23 -6.57
CA PRO A 250 7.87 -10.13 -5.90
C PRO A 250 8.77 -8.94 -5.54
N ASP A 251 10.07 -9.17 -5.36
CA ASP A 251 11.06 -8.12 -5.04
C ASP A 251 11.60 -7.40 -6.29
N GLU A 252 11.34 -7.92 -7.49
CA GLU A 252 11.86 -7.33 -8.73
C GLU A 252 11.33 -5.92 -9.01
N PRO A 253 10.05 -5.58 -8.80
CA PRO A 253 9.56 -4.21 -8.93
C PRO A 253 10.38 -3.24 -8.08
N ARG A 254 10.59 -3.59 -6.81
CA ARG A 254 11.38 -2.77 -5.88
C ARG A 254 12.84 -2.66 -6.31
N ARG A 255 13.46 -3.77 -6.68
CA ARG A 255 14.87 -3.81 -7.12
C ARG A 255 15.14 -3.06 -8.43
N GLU A 256 14.19 -3.04 -9.37
CA GLU A 256 14.37 -2.33 -10.64
C GLU A 256 13.91 -0.87 -10.60
N THR A 257 12.87 -0.55 -9.81
CA THR A 257 12.19 0.75 -9.86
C THR A 257 12.17 1.51 -8.53
N GLY A 258 12.53 0.87 -7.41
CA GLY A 258 12.40 1.41 -6.06
C GLY A 258 10.96 1.63 -5.59
N VAL A 259 9.98 1.19 -6.37
CA VAL A 259 8.57 1.32 -6.03
C VAL A 259 8.22 0.32 -4.93
N TYR A 260 7.60 0.81 -3.87
CA TYR A 260 7.09 -0.02 -2.79
C TYR A 260 5.97 -0.95 -3.29
N TRP A 261 6.08 -2.24 -2.97
CA TRP A 261 5.23 -3.30 -3.53
C TRP A 261 4.37 -4.01 -2.47
N GLY A 262 4.05 -3.32 -1.38
CA GLY A 262 3.28 -3.88 -0.27
C GLY A 262 4.14 -4.65 0.73
N TYR A 263 3.45 -5.28 1.69
CA TYR A 263 4.04 -6.09 2.74
C TYR A 263 3.56 -7.54 2.66
N GLN A 264 4.38 -8.46 3.17
CA GLN A 264 3.95 -9.82 3.47
C GLN A 264 3.46 -9.90 4.92
N VAL A 265 2.54 -10.81 5.20
CA VAL A 265 2.03 -11.03 6.56
C VAL A 265 2.41 -12.42 7.01
N ARG A 266 3.06 -12.52 8.17
CA ARG A 266 3.47 -13.79 8.78
C ARG A 266 2.87 -13.90 10.16
N ILE A 267 2.41 -15.10 10.52
CA ILE A 267 1.93 -15.40 11.87
C ILE A 267 3.06 -16.10 12.63
N ALA A 268 3.29 -15.71 13.89
CA ALA A 268 4.19 -16.36 14.82
C ALA A 268 3.42 -16.77 16.08
N HIS A 269 3.60 -17.99 16.58
CA HIS A 269 2.87 -18.46 17.76
C HIS A 269 3.51 -18.03 19.09
N SER A 270 4.67 -17.36 19.04
CA SER A 270 5.43 -16.93 20.21
C SER A 270 6.46 -15.87 19.83
N LEU A 271 7.04 -15.19 20.82
CA LEU A 271 8.08 -14.17 20.63
C LEU A 271 9.35 -14.75 19.97
N SER A 272 9.79 -15.95 20.38
CA SER A 272 10.94 -16.65 19.81
C SER A 272 10.76 -17.03 18.34
N GLU A 273 9.52 -17.28 17.91
CA GLU A 273 9.19 -17.65 16.54
C GLU A 273 9.28 -16.48 15.56
N ILE A 274 9.23 -15.25 16.07
CA ILE A 274 9.50 -14.05 15.28
C ILE A 274 10.90 -14.16 14.68
N PHE A 275 11.90 -14.53 15.49
CA PHE A 275 13.30 -14.61 15.09
C PHE A 275 13.63 -15.92 14.34
N THR A 276 13.14 -17.06 14.84
CA THR A 276 13.55 -18.38 14.32
C THR A 276 12.91 -18.77 12.98
N LYS A 277 11.71 -18.26 12.67
CA LYS A 277 11.01 -18.49 11.40
C LYS A 277 11.07 -17.28 10.47
N SER A 278 12.20 -16.59 10.44
CA SER A 278 12.44 -15.49 9.50
C SER A 278 12.40 -16.01 8.05
N PRO A 279 11.85 -15.23 7.09
CA PRO A 279 11.87 -15.61 5.67
C PRO A 279 13.26 -15.46 5.02
N TYR A 280 14.23 -14.88 5.73
CA TYR A 280 15.58 -14.63 5.26
C TYR A 280 16.55 -15.70 5.76
N ASP A 281 17.41 -16.22 4.88
CA ASP A 281 18.39 -17.26 5.21
C ASP A 281 19.37 -16.83 6.31
N SER A 282 19.70 -15.54 6.37
CA SER A 282 20.59 -14.95 7.38
C SER A 282 19.85 -14.50 8.65
N GLY A 283 18.53 -14.64 8.70
CA GLY A 283 17.71 -13.99 9.72
C GLY A 283 17.66 -12.47 9.57
N TYR A 284 17.17 -11.82 10.63
CA TYR A 284 17.24 -10.37 10.81
C TYR A 284 18.61 -10.02 11.39
N ASP A 285 19.34 -9.14 10.72
CA ASP A 285 20.70 -8.74 11.10
C ASP A 285 20.72 -7.60 12.12
N VAL A 286 19.66 -6.79 12.16
CA VAL A 286 19.44 -5.78 13.20
C VAL A 286 18.04 -5.96 13.77
N THR A 287 17.97 -6.12 15.09
CA THR A 287 16.73 -6.27 15.84
C THR A 287 16.56 -5.11 16.83
N LEU A 288 15.38 -4.47 16.79
CA LEU A 288 15.06 -3.33 17.63
C LEU A 288 13.76 -3.58 18.40
N GLY A 289 13.84 -3.58 19.72
CA GLY A 289 12.67 -3.58 20.60
C GLY A 289 12.27 -2.16 20.98
N THR A 290 10.97 -1.87 21.03
CA THR A 290 10.46 -0.57 21.48
C THR A 290 9.91 -0.66 22.90
N SER A 291 10.30 0.28 23.76
CA SER A 291 9.79 0.37 25.14
C SER A 291 10.01 1.76 25.73
N ASP A 292 9.15 2.16 26.66
CA ASP A 292 9.31 3.41 27.42
C ASP A 292 10.57 3.40 28.31
N ARG A 293 11.09 2.21 28.63
CA ARG A 293 12.33 2.01 29.41
C ARG A 293 13.59 1.91 28.55
N GLY A 294 13.46 1.95 27.22
CA GLY A 294 14.60 1.87 26.32
C GLY A 294 15.43 3.15 26.26
N THR A 295 16.53 3.08 25.53
CA THR A 295 17.41 4.23 25.23
C THR A 295 16.65 5.32 24.48
N ASN A 296 16.93 6.59 24.79
CA ASN A 296 16.23 7.72 24.20
C ASN A 296 16.54 7.85 22.69
N VAL A 297 15.51 7.81 21.83
CA VAL A 297 15.69 7.91 20.37
C VAL A 297 16.40 9.18 19.90
N HIS A 298 16.31 10.28 20.67
CA HIS A 298 17.01 11.53 20.35
C HIS A 298 18.52 11.47 20.60
N GLU A 299 18.97 10.55 21.46
CA GLU A 299 20.39 10.33 21.75
C GLU A 299 21.06 9.42 20.70
N VAL A 300 20.25 8.67 19.95
CA VAL A 300 20.72 7.84 18.82
C VAL A 300 21.16 8.76 17.67
N PRO A 301 22.42 8.69 17.21
CA PRO A 301 22.87 9.47 16.06
C PRO A 301 22.13 9.09 14.77
N ASN A 302 22.09 10.00 13.80
CA ASN A 302 21.51 9.71 12.49
C ASN A 302 22.33 8.62 11.77
N ARG A 303 21.66 7.76 11.02
CA ARG A 303 22.26 6.63 10.29
C ARG A 303 23.11 5.70 11.17
N SER A 304 22.67 5.45 12.40
CA SER A 304 23.38 4.56 13.33
C SER A 304 23.10 3.08 13.05
N TYR A 305 21.94 2.77 12.49
CA TYR A 305 21.50 1.39 12.29
C TYR A 305 21.73 0.99 10.83
N SER A 306 22.89 0.38 10.53
CA SER A 306 23.18 -0.22 9.22
C SER A 306 22.53 -1.60 9.14
N PHE A 307 21.73 -1.87 8.12
CA PHE A 307 21.05 -3.16 7.99
C PHE A 307 20.76 -3.59 6.56
N LYS A 308 20.70 -4.90 6.39
CA LYS A 308 20.13 -5.60 5.25
C LYS A 308 18.69 -6.04 5.53
N HIS A 309 18.38 -6.55 6.72
CA HIS A 309 17.06 -7.06 7.11
C HIS A 309 16.72 -6.66 8.57
N MET A 310 16.16 -5.47 8.75
CA MET A 310 15.84 -4.97 10.09
C MET A 310 14.48 -5.47 10.59
N LEU A 311 14.41 -5.81 11.87
CA LEU A 311 13.17 -6.13 12.57
C LEU A 311 12.90 -5.13 13.70
N ILE A 312 11.73 -4.52 13.70
CA ILE A 312 11.24 -3.68 14.82
C ILE A 312 10.10 -4.38 15.53
N VAL A 313 10.24 -4.64 16.84
CA VAL A 313 9.25 -5.38 17.63
C VAL A 313 8.55 -4.46 18.61
N PHE A 314 7.22 -4.46 18.53
CA PHE A 314 6.35 -3.66 19.39
C PHE A 314 5.69 -4.52 20.47
N GLY A 315 5.58 -3.97 21.67
CA GLY A 315 4.85 -4.59 22.77
C GLY A 315 3.34 -4.38 22.69
N GLY A 316 2.60 -5.25 23.38
CA GLY A 316 1.16 -5.09 23.59
C GLY A 316 0.86 -4.15 24.75
N LEU A 317 -0.31 -4.30 25.37
CA LEU A 317 -0.71 -3.47 26.52
C LEU A 317 0.26 -3.58 27.72
N GLN A 318 0.82 -4.77 27.92
CA GLN A 318 1.76 -5.08 29.01
C GLN A 318 3.23 -5.04 28.55
N GLY A 319 3.50 -4.41 27.41
CA GLY A 319 4.84 -4.35 26.82
C GLY A 319 5.36 -5.68 26.29
N LEU A 320 6.68 -5.76 26.07
CA LEU A 320 7.37 -6.97 25.58
C LEU A 320 7.70 -7.96 26.69
N GLU A 321 7.64 -7.51 27.94
CA GLU A 321 7.91 -8.28 29.16
C GLU A 321 6.90 -9.42 29.32
N SER A 322 5.62 -9.12 29.03
CA SER A 322 4.57 -10.14 29.03
C SER A 322 4.81 -11.20 27.95
N ALA A 323 5.19 -10.79 26.74
CA ALA A 323 5.46 -11.71 25.65
C ALA A 323 6.65 -12.65 25.96
N LEU A 324 7.70 -12.09 26.56
CA LEU A 324 8.87 -12.86 27.02
C LEU A 324 8.50 -13.86 28.12
N SER A 325 7.76 -13.42 29.13
CA SER A 325 7.36 -14.27 30.27
C SER A 325 6.48 -15.45 29.86
N ASN A 326 5.74 -15.32 28.74
CA ASN A 326 4.83 -16.33 28.23
C ASN A 326 5.50 -17.31 27.24
N ASP A 327 6.75 -17.06 26.84
CA ASP A 327 7.49 -17.93 25.93
C ASP A 327 8.52 -18.79 26.68
N GLU A 328 8.15 -20.03 26.97
CA GLU A 328 8.98 -21.00 27.69
C GLU A 328 10.32 -21.32 26.99
N LYS A 329 10.46 -20.99 25.70
CA LYS A 329 11.72 -21.23 24.94
C LYS A 329 12.77 -20.16 25.22
N LEU A 330 12.35 -18.98 25.68
CA LEU A 330 13.25 -17.90 26.03
C LEU A 330 13.60 -18.00 27.51
N THR A 331 14.90 -18.02 27.82
CA THR A 331 15.42 -18.22 29.19
C THR A 331 15.88 -16.92 29.83
N VAL A 332 15.54 -15.79 29.22
CA VAL A 332 16.05 -14.47 29.58
C VAL A 332 14.97 -13.71 30.35
N ASP A 333 15.37 -12.98 31.39
CA ASP A 333 14.44 -12.23 32.25
C ASP A 333 14.14 -10.81 31.73
N ASP A 334 15.06 -10.23 30.95
CA ASP A 334 14.96 -8.86 30.44
C ASP A 334 14.76 -8.85 28.91
N PRO A 335 13.67 -8.25 28.37
CA PRO A 335 13.47 -8.12 26.94
C PRO A 335 14.58 -7.37 26.21
N GLU A 336 15.28 -6.44 26.86
CA GLU A 336 16.37 -5.68 26.22
C GLU A 336 17.45 -6.60 25.64
N LEU A 337 17.72 -7.73 26.32
CA LEU A 337 18.73 -8.71 25.92
C LEU A 337 18.36 -9.55 24.69
N LEU A 338 17.11 -9.47 24.22
CA LEU A 338 16.66 -10.14 22.99
C LEU A 338 16.95 -9.34 21.73
N PHE A 339 17.29 -8.05 21.88
CA PHE A 339 17.42 -7.12 20.77
C PHE A 339 18.83 -6.52 20.74
N ASP A 340 19.30 -6.20 19.54
CA ASP A 340 20.54 -5.43 19.39
C ASP A 340 20.37 -4.01 19.91
N HIS A 341 19.16 -3.47 19.76
CA HIS A 341 18.78 -2.14 20.23
C HIS A 341 17.44 -2.16 20.97
N TYR A 342 17.36 -1.43 22.07
CA TYR A 342 16.12 -1.25 22.82
C TYR A 342 15.87 0.24 23.06
N VAL A 343 14.80 0.77 22.46
CA VAL A 343 14.65 2.22 22.25
C VAL A 343 13.29 2.73 22.74
N ASN A 344 13.34 3.85 23.46
CA ASN A 344 12.19 4.71 23.73
C ASN A 344 12.01 5.71 22.58
N VAL A 345 10.96 5.47 21.80
CA VAL A 345 10.60 6.22 20.59
C VAL A 345 9.90 7.55 20.87
N LEU A 346 9.41 7.78 22.09
CA LEU A 346 8.80 9.05 22.49
C LEU A 346 9.14 9.41 23.94
N PRO A 347 10.33 9.96 24.19
CA PRO A 347 10.72 10.45 25.50
C PRO A 347 9.78 11.56 25.98
N ARG A 348 9.53 11.60 27.30
CA ARG A 348 8.67 12.62 27.94
C ARG A 348 7.23 12.64 27.38
N GLN A 349 6.70 11.46 27.02
CA GLN A 349 5.29 11.31 26.63
C GLN A 349 4.34 11.92 27.66
N GLY A 350 3.31 12.64 27.18
CA GLY A 350 2.30 13.28 28.03
C GLY A 350 1.19 12.34 28.49
N SER A 351 1.03 11.19 27.84
CA SER A 351 0.14 10.11 28.27
C SER A 351 0.93 9.09 29.09
N ARG A 352 0.28 8.40 30.02
CA ARG A 352 0.92 7.30 30.77
C ARG A 352 1.28 6.12 29.85
N THR A 353 0.44 5.86 28.85
CA THR A 353 0.62 4.76 27.90
C THR A 353 0.43 5.26 26.48
N ILE A 354 1.18 4.67 25.56
CA ILE A 354 1.02 4.85 24.11
C ILE A 354 0.49 3.52 23.58
N ARG A 355 -0.61 3.54 22.84
CA ARG A 355 -1.16 2.30 22.27
C ARG A 355 -0.28 1.81 21.11
N THR A 356 -0.28 0.51 20.85
CA THR A 356 0.62 -0.10 19.85
C THR A 356 0.45 0.52 18.46
N GLU A 357 -0.79 0.80 18.03
CA GLU A 357 -1.08 1.44 16.74
C GLU A 357 -0.60 2.91 16.66
N GLU A 358 -0.48 3.59 17.81
CA GLU A 358 0.07 4.95 17.90
C GLU A 358 1.60 4.90 17.91
N ALA A 359 2.16 4.01 18.73
CA ALA A 359 3.60 3.78 18.89
C ALA A 359 4.26 3.42 17.56
N LEU A 360 3.57 2.63 16.72
CA LEU A 360 4.07 2.20 15.43
C LEU A 360 4.30 3.38 14.47
N LEU A 361 3.35 4.33 14.40
CA LEU A 361 3.52 5.55 13.59
C LEU A 361 4.63 6.45 14.13
N ILE A 362 4.71 6.61 15.46
CA ILE A 362 5.70 7.46 16.10
C ILE A 362 7.11 6.86 15.92
N ALA A 363 7.26 5.57 16.16
CA ALA A 363 8.52 4.85 16.04
C ALA A 363 9.07 4.90 14.62
N LEU A 364 8.25 4.56 13.62
CA LEU A 364 8.71 4.54 12.23
C LEU A 364 9.09 5.95 11.74
N ALA A 365 8.37 6.99 12.19
CA ALA A 365 8.75 8.37 11.92
C ALA A 365 10.07 8.77 12.60
N ALA A 366 10.22 8.47 13.90
CA ALA A 366 11.39 8.85 14.68
C ALA A 366 12.65 8.10 14.25
N LEU A 367 12.51 6.85 13.83
CA LEU A 367 13.61 6.01 13.38
C LEU A 367 14.03 6.31 11.94
N GLN A 368 13.20 6.96 11.12
CA GLN A 368 13.46 7.16 9.68
C GLN A 368 14.85 7.75 9.39
N GLU A 369 15.31 8.73 10.17
CA GLU A 369 16.64 9.34 10.01
C GLU A 369 17.79 8.53 10.65
N LYS A 370 17.45 7.56 11.48
CA LYS A 370 18.39 6.69 12.22
C LYS A 370 18.74 5.43 11.41
N LEU A 371 17.86 5.04 10.50
CA LEU A 371 18.00 3.89 9.62
C LEU A 371 18.99 4.17 8.48
N GLN A 372 19.90 3.22 8.24
CA GLN A 372 20.81 3.21 7.10
C GLN A 372 20.72 1.85 6.39
N PRO A 373 19.95 1.72 5.30
CA PRO A 373 19.92 0.48 4.54
C PRO A 373 21.26 0.23 3.82
N ASP A 374 21.79 -0.99 3.90
CA ASP A 374 22.99 -1.42 3.17
C ASP A 374 22.81 -1.33 1.65
N VAL A 375 21.60 -1.64 1.17
CA VAL A 375 21.19 -1.51 -0.23
C VAL A 375 19.96 -0.62 -0.29
N GLU A 376 20.16 0.65 -0.64
CA GLU A 376 19.09 1.64 -0.83
C GLU A 376 18.18 1.27 -2.01
N ASP A 377 16.91 1.69 -1.90
CA ASP A 377 15.96 1.58 -3.00
C ASP A 377 16.36 2.54 -4.14
N VAL A 378 16.17 2.10 -5.38
CA VAL A 378 16.48 2.93 -6.55
C VAL A 378 15.48 4.07 -6.65
N GLU A 379 15.91 5.32 -6.44
CA GLU A 379 15.05 6.47 -6.69
C GLU A 379 14.85 6.70 -8.19
N THR A 380 13.81 6.09 -8.78
CA THR A 380 13.34 6.46 -10.12
C THR A 380 12.10 7.35 -10.02
N ASP A 381 12.14 8.50 -10.70
CA ASP A 381 10.98 9.37 -10.79
C ASP A 381 9.92 8.71 -11.70
N LEU A 382 8.93 8.11 -11.06
CA LEU A 382 7.80 7.42 -11.70
C LEU A 382 6.49 8.13 -11.42
N SER A 383 6.56 9.43 -11.07
CA SER A 383 5.41 10.25 -10.72
C SER A 383 4.33 10.23 -11.81
N ASP A 384 4.73 10.14 -13.09
CA ASP A 384 3.80 10.10 -14.23
C ASP A 384 3.12 8.73 -14.45
N LEU A 385 3.67 7.65 -13.88
CA LEU A 385 3.21 6.27 -14.12
C LEU A 385 2.48 5.67 -12.92
N LEU A 386 2.69 6.24 -11.73
CA LEU A 386 2.04 5.81 -10.50
C LEU A 386 0.83 6.69 -10.18
N PRO A 387 -0.24 6.13 -9.59
CA PRO A 387 -1.37 6.92 -9.10
C PRO A 387 -0.89 7.98 -8.10
N GLN A 388 -1.24 9.25 -8.35
CA GLN A 388 -0.90 10.34 -7.45
C GLN A 388 -2.03 10.61 -6.46
N SER A 389 -1.74 11.34 -5.38
CA SER A 389 -2.77 11.81 -4.46
C SER A 389 -3.86 12.63 -5.16
N GLU A 390 -3.53 13.30 -6.27
CA GLU A 390 -4.48 14.07 -7.08
C GLU A 390 -5.53 13.17 -7.79
N ASP A 391 -5.18 11.91 -8.07
CA ASP A 391 -6.06 10.90 -8.69
C ASP A 391 -7.03 10.24 -7.70
N THR A 392 -6.84 10.48 -6.39
CA THR A 392 -7.75 9.97 -5.34
C THR A 392 -8.98 10.84 -5.15
N GLY A 393 -8.97 12.07 -5.69
CA GLY A 393 -10.10 12.98 -5.65
C GLY A 393 -11.13 12.71 -6.75
N ILE A 394 -12.41 12.81 -6.41
CA ILE A 394 -13.41 13.23 -7.40
C ILE A 394 -12.89 14.55 -7.97
N SER A 395 -12.75 14.67 -9.28
CA SER A 395 -12.33 15.91 -9.94
C SER A 395 -13.34 17.01 -9.60
N VAL A 396 -13.18 17.69 -8.47
CA VAL A 396 -13.85 18.96 -8.23
C VAL A 396 -13.13 19.91 -9.17
N ARG A 397 -13.69 20.09 -10.36
CA ARG A 397 -13.22 21.05 -11.36
C ARG A 397 -13.14 22.44 -10.71
N ARG A 398 -12.00 22.76 -10.10
CA ARG A 398 -11.72 24.11 -9.57
C ARG A 398 -11.75 25.15 -10.70
N ASP A 399 -11.56 24.71 -11.95
CA ASP A 399 -11.51 25.59 -13.12
C ASP A 399 -12.87 26.10 -13.64
N VAL A 400 -13.99 25.56 -13.17
CA VAL A 400 -15.33 26.04 -13.59
C VAL A 400 -15.86 27.14 -12.65
N LEU A 401 -15.33 27.27 -11.43
CA LEU A 401 -15.79 28.26 -10.45
C LEU A 401 -15.06 29.61 -10.57
N VAL A 402 -13.87 29.66 -11.16
CA VAL A 402 -13.13 30.93 -11.35
C VAL A 402 -13.59 31.67 -12.61
N SER A 403 -13.99 30.96 -13.67
CA SER A 403 -14.38 31.58 -14.95
C SER A 403 -15.73 32.32 -14.89
N LYS A 404 -16.67 31.90 -14.03
CA LYS A 404 -17.97 32.59 -13.86
C LYS A 404 -17.87 33.89 -13.06
N LYS A 405 -16.87 34.05 -12.19
CA LYS A 405 -16.66 35.28 -11.40
C LYS A 405 -15.97 36.39 -12.22
N GLN A 406 -15.14 36.03 -13.20
CA GLN A 406 -14.51 36.99 -14.12
C GLN A 406 -15.42 37.42 -15.27
N LYS A 407 -16.31 36.54 -15.77
CA LYS A 407 -17.24 36.89 -16.87
C LYS A 407 -18.34 37.87 -16.44
N LYS A 408 -18.67 37.95 -15.15
CA LYS A 408 -19.64 38.92 -14.60
C LYS A 408 -19.02 40.31 -14.30
N ARG A 409 -17.69 40.41 -14.23
CA ARG A 409 -16.95 41.67 -14.07
C ARG A 409 -16.64 42.36 -15.40
N LYS A 410 -16.48 41.58 -16.49
CA LYS A 410 -16.21 42.13 -17.84
C LYS A 410 -17.44 42.63 -18.60
N LEU A 411 -18.66 42.40 -18.10
CA LEU A 411 -19.90 42.80 -18.78
C LEU A 411 -20.44 44.17 -18.33
N VAL A 412 -19.73 44.88 -17.44
CA VAL A 412 -20.15 46.15 -16.84
C VAL A 412 -19.27 47.33 -17.28
N GLU A 413 -18.19 47.10 -18.04
CA GLU A 413 -17.19 48.14 -18.38
C GLU A 413 -17.23 48.67 -19.83
N ASP A 414 -18.13 48.20 -20.70
CA ASP A 414 -18.25 48.71 -22.08
C ASP A 414 -19.60 49.41 -22.33
N THR A 415 -19.73 50.64 -21.83
CA THR A 415 -20.65 51.64 -22.43
C THR A 415 -20.10 53.06 -22.30
N VAL A 416 -19.35 53.48 -23.33
CA VAL A 416 -19.23 54.82 -23.98
C VAL A 416 -19.30 56.11 -23.12
N GLU A 417 -18.21 56.89 -23.09
CA GLU A 417 -18.18 58.33 -22.75
C GLU A 417 -18.65 59.20 -23.94
N SER A 418 -19.43 60.28 -23.77
CA SER A 418 -18.98 61.65 -23.40
C SER A 418 -20.12 62.67 -23.67
N PRO A 419 -20.00 63.99 -23.38
CA PRO A 419 -19.68 64.70 -22.12
C PRO A 419 -20.80 65.72 -21.73
N VAL A 420 -20.69 66.44 -20.58
CA VAL A 420 -21.07 67.89 -20.36
C VAL A 420 -21.17 68.27 -18.85
N VAL A 421 -20.23 69.15 -18.43
CA VAL A 421 -20.33 70.39 -17.60
C VAL A 421 -20.53 70.40 -16.05
N TYR A 422 -19.46 70.84 -15.37
CA TYR A 422 -19.24 71.72 -14.17
C TYR A 422 -19.82 71.46 -12.74
N GLU A 423 -18.89 71.13 -11.81
CA GLU A 423 -18.50 71.78 -10.51
C GLU A 423 -19.50 72.01 -9.32
N PRO A 424 -19.04 72.21 -8.04
CA PRO A 424 -18.42 71.24 -7.10
C PRO A 424 -19.09 71.24 -5.68
N SER A 425 -18.79 70.28 -4.79
CA SER A 425 -18.90 70.44 -3.31
C SER A 425 -18.32 69.23 -2.51
N PRO A 426 -17.96 69.39 -1.20
CA PRO A 426 -16.70 68.90 -0.60
C PRO A 426 -16.82 67.58 0.22
N PRO A 427 -15.73 67.06 0.85
CA PRO A 427 -15.55 65.64 1.09
C PRO A 427 -16.12 65.16 2.44
N LYS A 428 -16.52 63.88 2.51
CA LYS A 428 -16.67 63.16 3.79
C LYS A 428 -16.12 61.74 3.73
N ALA A 429 -15.51 61.39 4.86
CA ALA A 429 -14.70 60.21 5.12
C ALA A 429 -15.49 58.90 5.26
N LEU A 430 -14.75 57.81 5.06
CA LEU A 430 -15.14 56.40 5.05
C LEU A 430 -15.67 55.87 6.40
N PRO A 431 -16.57 54.88 6.37
CA PRO A 431 -16.63 53.84 7.40
C PRO A 431 -16.47 52.42 6.83
N LYS A 432 -15.73 51.58 7.59
CA LYS A 432 -15.50 50.15 7.37
C LYS A 432 -16.71 49.32 7.84
N VAL A 433 -17.06 48.31 7.05
CA VAL A 433 -18.18 47.38 7.28
C VAL A 433 -17.73 46.19 8.13
N VAL A 434 -18.47 45.92 9.21
CA VAL A 434 -18.43 44.71 10.04
C VAL A 434 -19.26 43.60 9.35
N ARG A 435 -18.76 42.36 9.29
CA ARG A 435 -19.54 41.18 8.92
C ARG A 435 -19.79 40.29 10.13
N GLN A 436 -21.07 40.16 10.48
CA GLN A 436 -21.61 39.15 11.38
C GLN A 436 -21.74 37.81 10.66
N THR A 437 -21.50 36.70 11.36
CA THR A 437 -22.17 35.41 11.10
C THR A 437 -22.48 34.75 12.45
N ALA A 438 -23.76 34.46 12.67
CA ALA A 438 -24.32 33.86 13.87
C ALA A 438 -24.13 32.33 13.92
N ASN A 439 -24.08 31.79 15.14
CA ASN A 439 -23.89 30.38 15.48
C ASN A 439 -25.23 29.62 15.45
N PRO A 440 -25.35 28.43 14.81
CA PRO A 440 -26.65 27.80 14.51
C PRO A 440 -27.19 26.83 15.59
N PHE A 441 -26.80 26.95 16.87
CA PHE A 441 -27.16 26.00 17.93
C PHE A 441 -27.86 26.62 19.16
N ALA A 442 -28.63 27.70 19.00
CA ALA A 442 -29.43 28.25 20.11
C ALA A 442 -30.91 27.87 19.98
N ASP A 443 -31.45 27.20 21.00
CA ASP A 443 -32.88 26.91 21.16
C ASP A 443 -33.70 28.20 21.40
N PRO A 444 -34.94 28.31 20.88
CA PRO A 444 -35.75 29.51 21.04
C PRO A 444 -36.75 29.32 22.18
N SER A 445 -36.37 29.73 23.38
CA SER A 445 -37.36 30.07 24.40
C SER A 445 -36.82 31.13 25.34
N GLU A 446 -37.67 32.14 25.53
CA GLU A 446 -37.69 33.12 26.63
C GLU A 446 -37.17 34.53 26.33
N SER A 447 -38.17 35.39 26.18
CA SER A 447 -38.20 36.84 26.17
C SER A 447 -38.07 37.46 27.58
N PHE A 448 -37.58 38.70 27.59
CA PHE A 448 -37.81 39.83 28.53
C PHE A 448 -36.61 40.34 29.38
N GLU A 449 -36.23 41.58 29.04
CA GLU A 449 -35.93 42.75 29.89
C GLU A 449 -35.30 42.59 31.29
N LYS A 450 -34.08 43.16 31.48
CA LYS A 450 -33.76 44.44 32.18
C LYS A 450 -32.45 44.42 33.02
N THR A 451 -31.73 45.55 32.90
CA THR A 451 -30.82 46.22 33.85
C THR A 451 -29.44 45.63 34.21
N ALA A 452 -28.44 46.51 34.17
CA ALA A 452 -26.98 46.36 34.38
C ALA A 452 -26.55 46.34 35.87
N PRO A 453 -25.25 46.46 36.21
CA PRO A 453 -24.12 45.56 35.92
C PRO A 453 -23.44 45.08 37.23
N ALA A 454 -22.64 44.01 37.17
CA ALA A 454 -21.66 43.69 38.22
C ALA A 454 -20.49 42.88 37.63
N ASP A 455 -19.32 43.16 38.22
CA ASP A 455 -17.97 42.73 37.90
C ASP A 455 -17.75 41.20 37.93
N ASP A 456 -16.75 40.71 37.17
CA ASP A 456 -15.64 39.90 37.70
C ASP A 456 -14.70 39.46 36.57
N ASP A 457 -13.48 40.02 36.59
CA ASP A 457 -12.29 39.54 35.89
C ASP A 457 -11.68 38.36 36.69
N PHE A 458 -11.43 37.23 36.02
CA PHE A 458 -10.82 36.04 36.62
C PHE A 458 -9.28 36.14 36.61
N GLU A 459 -8.67 36.25 37.79
CA GLU A 459 -7.23 36.19 37.99
C GLU A 459 -6.71 34.73 38.02
N VAL A 460 -5.54 34.55 37.39
CA VAL A 460 -4.79 33.30 37.27
C VAL A 460 -4.06 33.01 38.58
N VAL A 461 -4.32 31.85 39.22
CA VAL A 461 -3.61 31.45 40.45
C VAL A 461 -2.51 30.44 40.16
N SER A 462 -1.26 30.86 40.39
CA SER A 462 -0.05 30.03 40.40
C SER A 462 0.18 29.37 41.76
N SER A 463 0.60 28.10 41.72
CA SER A 463 0.84 27.23 42.87
C SER A 463 2.24 27.39 43.47
N THR A 464 2.35 27.83 44.73
CA THR A 464 3.34 27.33 45.72
C THR A 464 2.98 27.85 47.11
N THR A 465 2.94 26.98 48.13
CA THR A 465 3.66 27.07 49.43
C THR A 465 3.02 26.10 50.43
N ILE A 466 3.77 25.09 50.85
CA ILE A 466 3.44 24.20 51.97
C ILE A 466 3.97 24.87 53.24
N SER A 467 3.14 24.99 54.28
CA SER A 467 3.62 25.16 55.65
C SER A 467 2.73 24.40 56.63
N ALA A 468 3.40 23.75 57.58
CA ALA A 468 2.86 22.75 58.49
C ALA A 468 2.13 23.36 59.68
N THR A 469 1.07 22.69 60.19
CA THR A 469 0.79 22.62 61.63
C THR A 469 -0.04 21.38 61.98
N ARG A 470 0.38 20.68 63.05
CA ARG A 470 -0.23 19.50 63.68
C ARG A 470 -1.43 19.87 64.58
N GLN A 471 -2.42 18.96 64.70
CA GLN A 471 -3.17 18.54 65.92
C GLN A 471 -4.30 17.59 65.45
N SER A 472 -4.22 16.26 65.65
CA SER A 472 -4.57 15.45 66.83
C SER A 472 -6.05 15.48 67.27
N SER A 473 -6.84 14.46 66.89
CA SER A 473 -7.80 13.76 67.77
C SER A 473 -8.56 12.62 67.04
N THR A 474 -8.16 11.38 67.34
CA THR A 474 -8.98 10.20 67.70
C THR A 474 -10.36 9.91 67.05
N ASN A 475 -10.42 8.69 66.47
CA ASN A 475 -11.40 7.60 66.63
C ASN A 475 -12.74 7.55 65.86
N ASN A 476 -13.00 6.30 65.44
CA ASN A 476 -14.21 5.63 64.91
C ASN A 476 -14.42 5.78 63.39
N ASP A 477 -14.03 4.81 62.57
CA ASP A 477 -14.68 3.48 62.38
C ASP A 477 -16.15 3.62 61.99
N LEU A 478 -16.46 3.34 60.71
CA LEU A 478 -17.57 2.49 60.27
C LEU A 478 -17.71 2.51 58.74
N SER A 479 -17.47 1.32 58.19
CA SER A 479 -18.08 0.71 57.01
C SER A 479 -19.39 1.35 56.48
N ARG A 480 -19.48 1.52 55.15
CA ARG A 480 -20.48 0.82 54.33
C ARG A 480 -20.22 0.99 52.83
N PHE A 481 -19.95 -0.13 52.18
CA PHE A 481 -20.32 -0.40 50.79
C PHE A 481 -21.85 -0.51 50.71
N ASP A 482 -22.43 0.17 49.74
CA ASP A 482 -23.44 -0.36 48.80
C ASP A 482 -23.34 0.46 47.50
#